data_AF-A0A9E5FSI5-F1
#
_entry.id   AF-A0A9E5FSI5-F1
#
_cell.length_a   1.000
_cell.length_b   1.000
_cell.length_c   1.000
_cell.angle_alpha   90.00
_cell.angle_beta   90.00
_cell.angle_gamma   90.00
#
_symmetry.space_group_name_H-M   'P 1'
#
loop_
_entity.id
_entity.type
_entity.pdbx_description
1 polymer ?
#
loop_
_entity_poly.entity_id
_entity_poly.type
_entity_poly.pdbx_seq_one_letter_code
_entity_poly.pdbx_strand_id
1 'polypeptide(L)'
;MSAASNAKKISKGQEKAKALRDSCWPDLDDEKLWNRKLVKGFTTIPRTMPLIMNIIDSLTKNKPAGMVYFVLWCRTFDESLLAIDNPMTLAFESGFTGERALSTWKDRMRSLVELGFIDAKEGPTGAHHYVLLFNPHKVVWDLKDRIQEGIFRELQTRAIAIGASDMVPSKPAEESKPT
;
A
#
# COMPACT_ATOMS: atom_id res chain seq x y z
N MET A 1 12.31 9.49 -37.87
CA MET A 1 13.55 9.21 -37.12
C MET A 1 13.19 8.37 -35.91
N SER A 2 13.78 7.19 -35.80
CA SER A 2 13.46 6.13 -34.83
C SER A 2 13.98 6.48 -33.44
N ALA A 3 13.10 6.53 -32.44
CA ALA A 3 13.49 6.56 -31.04
C ALA A 3 13.74 5.12 -30.59
N ALA A 4 14.98 4.65 -30.73
CA ALA A 4 15.43 3.41 -30.13
C ALA A 4 15.35 3.54 -28.59
N SER A 5 14.35 2.87 -28.00
CA SER A 5 14.17 2.74 -26.56
C SER A 5 15.36 2.00 -25.95
N ASN A 6 16.09 2.68 -25.06
CA ASN A 6 17.14 2.09 -24.22
C ASN A 6 16.50 1.05 -23.28
N ALA A 7 16.49 -0.22 -23.68
CA ALA A 7 16.05 -1.31 -22.82
C ALA A 7 17.01 -1.45 -21.63
N LYS A 8 16.57 -0.98 -20.46
CA LYS A 8 17.34 -1.06 -19.20
C LYS A 8 17.73 -2.52 -18.93
N LYS A 9 19.04 -2.77 -18.77
CA LYS A 9 19.63 -4.10 -18.55
C LYS A 9 18.91 -4.84 -17.41
N ILE A 10 18.48 -6.07 -17.67
CA ILE A 10 17.83 -6.94 -16.67
C ILE A 10 18.86 -7.22 -15.56
N SER A 11 18.43 -7.21 -14.30
CA SER A 11 19.35 -7.48 -13.19
C SER A 11 19.73 -8.96 -13.14
N LYS A 12 20.92 -9.28 -12.61
CA LYS A 12 21.33 -10.69 -12.39
C LYS A 12 20.30 -11.49 -11.59
N GLY A 13 19.58 -10.85 -10.66
CA GLY A 13 18.53 -11.51 -9.90
C GLY A 13 17.31 -11.86 -10.76
N GLN A 14 16.93 -10.98 -11.68
CA GLN A 14 15.83 -11.23 -12.63
C GLN A 14 16.20 -12.31 -13.65
N GLU A 15 17.45 -12.34 -14.12
CA GLU A 15 17.97 -13.42 -14.99
C GLU A 15 17.89 -14.78 -14.29
N LYS A 16 18.40 -14.86 -13.04
CA LYS A 16 18.31 -16.09 -12.21
C LYS A 16 16.87 -16.54 -12.00
N ALA A 17 15.96 -15.61 -11.69
CA ALA A 17 14.55 -15.92 -11.49
C ALA A 17 13.90 -16.45 -12.78
N LYS A 18 14.20 -15.86 -13.94
CA LYS A 18 13.71 -16.35 -15.23
C LYS A 18 14.26 -17.74 -15.54
N ALA A 19 15.57 -17.96 -15.39
CA ALA A 19 16.18 -19.27 -15.63
C ALA A 19 15.56 -20.36 -14.73
N LEU A 20 15.34 -20.06 -13.45
CA LEU A 20 14.67 -20.98 -12.53
C LEU A 20 13.23 -21.27 -12.97
N ARG A 21 12.46 -20.24 -13.33
CA ARG A 21 11.09 -20.40 -13.83
C ARG A 21 11.06 -21.28 -15.07
N ASP A 22 11.91 -20.99 -16.05
CA ASP A 22 11.95 -21.74 -17.31
C ASP A 22 12.39 -23.20 -17.07
N SER A 23 13.24 -23.46 -16.06
CA SER A 23 13.61 -24.84 -15.69
C SER A 23 12.47 -25.62 -15.01
N CYS A 24 11.65 -24.94 -14.22
CA CYS A 24 10.52 -25.57 -13.51
C CYS A 24 9.27 -25.71 -14.41
N TRP A 25 9.08 -24.79 -15.36
CA TRP A 25 7.94 -24.74 -16.28
C TRP A 25 8.41 -24.54 -17.73
N PRO A 26 9.00 -25.58 -18.36
CA PRO A 26 9.59 -25.46 -19.70
C PRO A 26 8.56 -25.15 -20.80
N ASP A 27 7.32 -25.63 -20.65
CA ASP A 27 6.24 -25.45 -21.63
C ASP A 27 5.34 -24.24 -21.32
N LEU A 28 5.84 -23.28 -20.53
CA LEU A 28 5.06 -22.11 -20.13
C LEU A 28 4.85 -21.16 -21.31
N ASP A 29 3.58 -20.96 -21.64
CA ASP A 29 3.15 -19.90 -22.54
C ASP A 29 3.20 -18.54 -21.83
N ASP A 30 4.13 -17.68 -22.23
CA ASP A 30 4.33 -16.35 -21.65
C ASP A 30 3.10 -15.43 -21.85
N GLU A 31 2.19 -15.71 -22.80
CA GLU A 31 0.93 -14.95 -22.96
C GLU A 31 -0.03 -15.14 -21.77
N LYS A 32 0.11 -16.24 -21.02
CA LYS A 32 -0.67 -16.50 -19.80
C LYS A 32 -0.17 -15.70 -18.60
N LEU A 33 0.96 -15.02 -18.72
CA LEU A 33 1.58 -14.29 -17.63
C LEU A 33 1.23 -12.82 -17.66
N TRP A 34 0.91 -12.30 -16.48
CA TRP A 34 0.66 -10.88 -16.35
C TRP A 34 1.98 -10.10 -16.25
N ASN A 35 2.26 -9.27 -17.27
CA ASN A 35 3.48 -8.48 -17.34
C ASN A 35 3.17 -6.98 -17.44
N ARG A 36 3.59 -6.22 -16.44
CA ARG A 36 3.39 -4.75 -16.37
C ARG A 36 4.04 -3.94 -17.48
N LYS A 37 4.95 -4.54 -18.25
CA LYS A 37 5.55 -3.91 -19.43
C LYS A 37 4.73 -4.15 -20.70
N LEU A 38 3.86 -5.17 -20.71
CA LEU A 38 3.08 -5.58 -21.89
C LEU A 38 1.62 -5.15 -21.78
N VAL A 39 1.06 -5.14 -20.57
CA VAL A 39 -0.34 -4.73 -20.36
C VAL A 39 -0.46 -3.67 -19.27
N LYS A 40 -1.55 -2.91 -19.32
CA LYS A 40 -1.86 -1.79 -18.40
C LYS A 40 -2.63 -2.29 -17.16
N GLY A 41 -2.82 -1.40 -16.19
CA GLY A 41 -3.61 -1.70 -14.98
C GLY A 41 -2.78 -2.12 -13.76
N PHE A 42 -1.50 -1.75 -13.71
CA PHE A 42 -0.63 -2.00 -12.56
C PHE A 42 -0.40 -0.72 -11.76
N THR A 43 -0.24 -0.87 -10.45
CA THR A 43 0.27 0.17 -9.56
C THR A 43 1.58 -0.26 -8.91
N THR A 44 2.35 0.70 -8.41
CA THR A 44 3.56 0.42 -7.62
C THR A 44 3.17 0.28 -6.16
N ILE A 45 3.55 -0.84 -5.54
CA ILE A 45 3.22 -1.14 -4.14
C ILE A 45 4.52 -1.39 -3.36
N PRO A 46 4.67 -0.84 -2.14
CA PRO A 46 5.80 -1.14 -1.27
C PRO A 46 5.95 -2.66 -1.03
N ARG A 47 7.19 -3.19 -1.11
CA ARG A 47 7.45 -4.61 -0.84
C ARG A 47 7.25 -5.02 0.63
N THR A 48 7.09 -4.03 1.50
CA THR A 48 6.77 -4.15 2.92
C THR A 48 5.26 -4.13 3.18
N MET A 49 4.42 -3.87 2.18
CA MET A 49 2.98 -3.73 2.32
C MET A 49 2.31 -4.89 3.08
N PRO A 50 2.65 -6.18 2.84
CA PRO A 50 2.04 -7.28 3.59
C PRO A 50 2.27 -7.18 5.11
N LEU A 51 3.47 -6.76 5.54
CA LEU A 51 3.78 -6.59 6.96
C LEU A 51 3.06 -5.37 7.53
N ILE A 52 2.96 -4.28 6.76
CA ILE A 52 2.20 -3.09 7.14
C ILE A 52 0.72 -3.44 7.34
N MET A 53 0.11 -4.20 6.43
CA MET A 53 -1.28 -4.66 6.55
C MET A 53 -1.49 -5.50 7.80
N ASN A 54 -0.59 -6.45 8.09
CA ASN A 54 -0.66 -7.27 9.31
C ASN A 54 -0.56 -6.42 10.59
N ILE A 55 0.30 -5.40 10.59
CA ILE A 55 0.41 -4.45 11.70
C ILE A 55 -0.91 -3.69 11.88
N ILE A 56 -1.47 -3.14 10.80
CA ILE A 56 -2.78 -2.47 10.84
C ILE A 56 -3.83 -3.40 11.45
N ASP A 57 -3.95 -4.63 10.96
CA ASP A 57 -4.93 -5.60 11.44
C ASP A 57 -4.73 -5.97 12.92
N SER A 58 -3.48 -6.07 13.38
CA SER A 58 -3.17 -6.32 14.79
C SER A 58 -3.59 -5.16 15.70
N LEU A 59 -3.50 -3.92 15.20
CA LEU A 59 -3.81 -2.70 15.95
C LEU A 59 -5.30 -2.37 15.97
N THR A 60 -6.09 -2.87 15.01
CA THR A 60 -7.54 -2.61 14.91
C THR A 60 -8.42 -3.70 15.53
N LYS A 61 -7.87 -4.61 16.35
CA LYS A 61 -8.56 -5.58 17.25
C LYS A 61 -9.98 -6.00 16.80
N ASN A 62 -10.09 -7.13 16.11
CA ASN A 62 -11.34 -7.69 15.55
C ASN A 62 -12.01 -6.86 14.43
N LYS A 63 -11.37 -5.77 14.00
CA LYS A 63 -11.81 -4.94 12.87
C LYS A 63 -10.68 -4.76 11.85
N PRO A 64 -10.21 -5.83 11.18
CA PRO A 64 -9.08 -5.73 10.24
C PRO A 64 -9.33 -4.66 9.19
N ALA A 65 -8.32 -3.82 8.95
CA ALA A 65 -8.34 -2.65 8.08
C ALA A 65 -7.19 -2.65 7.04
N GLY A 66 -6.29 -3.63 7.07
CA GLY A 66 -5.16 -3.76 6.16
C GLY A 66 -5.61 -3.90 4.70
N MET A 67 -6.67 -4.68 4.44
CA MET A 67 -7.22 -4.80 3.08
C MET A 67 -7.83 -3.48 2.57
N VAL A 68 -8.47 -2.70 3.44
CA VAL A 68 -8.97 -1.36 3.08
C VAL A 68 -7.80 -0.45 2.71
N TYR A 69 -6.73 -0.45 3.50
CA TYR A 69 -5.53 0.32 3.21
C TYR A 69 -4.88 -0.10 1.88
N PHE A 70 -4.81 -1.40 1.60
CA PHE A 70 -4.31 -1.93 0.34
C PHE A 70 -5.12 -1.46 -0.87
N VAL A 71 -6.46 -1.46 -0.77
CA VAL A 71 -7.34 -0.95 -1.82
C VAL A 71 -7.08 0.53 -2.07
N LEU A 72 -6.91 1.35 -1.04
CA LEU A 72 -6.55 2.77 -1.21
C LEU A 72 -5.23 2.93 -1.99
N TRP A 73 -4.21 2.15 -1.63
CA TRP A 73 -2.92 2.14 -2.34
C TRP A 73 -3.04 1.75 -3.81
N CYS A 74 -3.90 0.79 -4.13
CA CYS A 74 -4.15 0.39 -5.51
C CYS A 74 -4.76 1.51 -6.37
N ARG A 75 -5.38 2.52 -5.76
CA ARG A 75 -6.03 3.65 -6.44
C ARG A 75 -5.27 4.97 -6.35
N THR A 76 -4.18 5.00 -5.60
CA THR A 76 -3.42 6.22 -5.35
C THR A 76 -2.21 6.28 -6.27
N PHE A 77 -1.93 7.47 -6.79
CA PHE A 77 -0.73 7.77 -7.59
C PHE A 77 0.40 8.34 -6.72
N ASP A 78 1.45 8.86 -7.33
CA ASP A 78 2.65 9.33 -6.62
C ASP A 78 2.36 10.54 -5.71
N GLU A 79 1.29 11.31 -5.99
CA GLU A 79 0.84 12.45 -5.17
C GLU A 79 0.17 12.04 -3.84
N SER A 80 0.00 10.73 -3.60
CA SER A 80 -0.54 10.19 -2.34
C SER A 80 -1.95 10.68 -1.97
N LEU A 81 -2.71 11.22 -2.92
CA LEU A 81 -4.07 11.71 -2.74
C LEU A 81 -5.06 10.89 -3.56
N LEU A 82 -6.20 10.57 -2.96
CA LEU A 82 -7.33 9.90 -3.60
C LEU A 82 -8.61 10.72 -3.42
N ALA A 83 -9.35 10.94 -4.50
CA ALA A 83 -10.74 11.39 -4.47
C ALA A 83 -11.68 10.18 -4.63
N ILE A 84 -12.57 9.96 -3.66
CA ILE A 84 -13.46 8.79 -3.60
C ILE A 84 -14.85 9.19 -4.09
N ASP A 85 -15.13 8.93 -5.36
CA ASP A 85 -16.44 9.23 -5.97
C ASP A 85 -17.52 8.19 -5.62
N ASN A 86 -17.13 6.93 -5.42
CA ASN A 86 -18.05 5.86 -5.04
C ASN A 86 -17.48 5.02 -3.88
N PRO A 87 -17.81 5.38 -2.62
CA PRO A 87 -17.38 4.62 -1.45
C PRO A 87 -17.80 3.15 -1.46
N MET A 88 -18.95 2.82 -2.09
CA MET A 88 -19.44 1.45 -2.16
C MET A 88 -18.55 0.57 -3.03
N THR A 89 -17.97 1.12 -4.11
CA THR A 89 -16.99 0.39 -4.93
C THR A 89 -15.76 -0.02 -4.11
N LEU A 90 -15.21 0.88 -3.32
CA LEU A 90 -14.04 0.57 -2.48
C LEU A 90 -14.39 -0.40 -1.35
N ALA A 91 -15.59 -0.32 -0.80
CA ALA A 91 -16.07 -1.29 0.17
C ALA A 91 -16.12 -2.71 -0.45
N PHE A 92 -16.63 -2.84 -1.67
CA PHE A 92 -16.67 -4.10 -2.39
C PHE A 92 -15.26 -4.61 -2.76
N GLU A 93 -14.37 -3.75 -3.26
CA GLU A 93 -12.96 -4.08 -3.54
C GLU A 93 -12.21 -4.54 -2.28
N SER A 94 -12.62 -4.04 -1.10
CA SER A 94 -12.10 -4.45 0.20
C SER A 94 -12.70 -5.77 0.72
N GLY A 95 -13.62 -6.38 -0.04
CA GLY A 95 -14.28 -7.64 0.30
C GLY A 95 -15.55 -7.50 1.15
N PHE A 96 -16.05 -6.28 1.40
CA PHE A 96 -17.30 -6.09 2.15
C PHE A 96 -18.53 -6.19 1.24
N THR A 97 -19.52 -6.97 1.68
CA THR A 97 -20.77 -7.20 0.95
C THR A 97 -21.99 -7.12 1.89
N GLY A 98 -23.19 -7.04 1.32
CA GLY A 98 -24.45 -6.95 2.06
C GLY A 98 -24.77 -5.54 2.62
N GLU A 99 -25.85 -5.45 3.39
CA GLU A 99 -26.43 -4.18 3.87
C GLU A 99 -25.48 -3.32 4.71
N ARG A 100 -24.53 -3.96 5.41
CA ARG A 100 -23.55 -3.30 6.28
C ARG A 100 -22.21 -3.04 5.61
N ALA A 101 -22.07 -3.29 4.31
CA ALA A 101 -20.79 -3.19 3.64
C ALA A 101 -20.19 -1.77 3.74
N LEU A 102 -20.98 -0.75 3.41
CA LEU A 102 -20.53 0.64 3.43
C LEU A 102 -20.22 1.13 4.86
N SER A 103 -21.07 0.81 5.85
CA SER A 103 -20.83 1.21 7.24
C SER A 103 -19.61 0.51 7.83
N THR A 104 -19.43 -0.78 7.56
CA THR A 104 -18.24 -1.54 7.98
C THR A 104 -16.97 -0.96 7.37
N TRP A 105 -16.99 -0.62 6.08
CA TRP A 105 -15.88 0.02 5.40
C TRP A 105 -15.55 1.39 6.00
N LYS A 106 -16.56 2.24 6.25
CA LYS A 106 -16.37 3.56 6.91
C LYS A 106 -15.73 3.43 8.29
N ASP A 107 -16.05 2.37 9.05
CA ASP A 107 -15.41 2.11 10.34
C ASP A 107 -13.93 1.72 10.20
N ARG A 108 -13.56 1.02 9.12
CA ARG A 108 -12.13 0.74 8.82
C ARG A 108 -11.38 2.00 8.40
N MET A 109 -12.00 2.85 7.58
CA MET A 109 -11.43 4.15 7.22
C MET A 109 -11.14 4.99 8.46
N ARG A 110 -12.08 5.05 9.41
CA ARG A 110 -11.87 5.73 10.70
C ARG A 110 -10.69 5.16 11.48
N SER A 111 -10.57 3.83 11.52
CA SER A 111 -9.44 3.16 12.18
C SER A 111 -8.09 3.53 11.54
N LEU A 112 -8.05 3.67 10.20
CA LEU A 112 -6.84 4.10 9.49
C LEU A 112 -6.48 5.56 9.77
N VAL A 113 -7.48 6.44 9.92
CA VAL A 113 -7.28 7.83 10.37
C VAL A 113 -6.74 7.86 11.80
N GLU A 114 -7.35 7.11 12.73
CA GLU A 114 -6.93 7.03 14.14
C GLU A 114 -5.51 6.49 14.32
N LEU A 115 -5.07 5.60 13.43
CA LEU A 115 -3.70 5.09 13.40
C LEU A 115 -2.72 6.03 12.69
N GLY A 116 -3.20 7.06 11.99
CA GLY A 116 -2.36 8.01 11.26
C GLY A 116 -1.82 7.49 9.92
N PHE A 117 -2.36 6.40 9.37
CA PHE A 117 -1.99 5.91 8.04
C PHE A 117 -2.57 6.79 6.92
N ILE A 118 -3.69 7.44 7.20
CA ILE A 118 -4.36 8.36 6.28
C ILE A 118 -4.85 9.61 7.02
N ASP A 119 -5.02 10.72 6.29
CA ASP A 119 -5.91 11.81 6.67
C ASP A 119 -7.11 11.84 5.70
N ALA A 120 -8.24 12.38 6.15
CA ALA A 120 -9.45 12.45 5.37
C ALA A 120 -10.12 13.82 5.50
N LYS A 121 -10.60 14.37 4.38
CA LYS A 121 -11.44 15.56 4.32
C LYS A 121 -12.78 15.26 3.69
N GLU A 122 -13.79 15.97 4.17
CA GLU A 122 -15.13 15.91 3.63
C GLU A 122 -15.20 16.48 2.21
N GLY A 123 -16.12 15.93 1.43
CA GLY A 123 -16.46 16.39 0.09
C GLY A 123 -17.80 15.79 -0.36
N PRO A 124 -18.10 15.80 -1.67
CA PRO A 124 -19.41 15.41 -2.20
C PRO A 124 -19.92 14.02 -1.79
N THR A 125 -19.04 13.08 -1.44
CA THR A 125 -19.40 11.69 -1.07
C THR A 125 -19.29 11.41 0.43
N GLY A 126 -19.11 12.47 1.23
CA GLY A 126 -19.07 12.45 2.69
C GLY A 126 -17.67 12.62 3.28
N ALA A 127 -17.52 12.24 4.55
CA ALA A 127 -16.34 12.56 5.37
C ALA A 127 -14.99 11.97 4.87
N HIS A 128 -15.01 10.97 3.99
CA HIS A 128 -13.82 10.33 3.43
C HIS A 128 -13.73 10.57 1.92
N HIS A 129 -14.15 11.74 1.42
CA HIS A 129 -14.11 12.01 -0.02
C HIS A 129 -12.67 12.24 -0.49
N TYR A 130 -11.92 13.13 0.17
CA TYR A 130 -10.51 13.33 -0.11
C TYR A 130 -9.67 12.59 0.93
N VAL A 131 -8.83 11.67 0.49
CA VAL A 131 -8.01 10.83 1.38
C VAL A 131 -6.54 10.99 1.02
N LEU A 132 -5.73 11.43 1.98
CA LEU A 132 -4.28 11.52 1.86
C LEU A 132 -3.64 10.30 2.52
N LEU A 133 -2.71 9.65 1.84
CA LEU A 133 -1.96 8.50 2.36
C LEU A 133 -0.59 8.97 2.87
N PHE A 134 -0.25 8.61 4.11
CA PHE A 134 1.07 8.90 4.67
C PHE A 134 2.06 7.77 4.38
N ASN A 135 3.36 8.09 4.48
CA ASN A 135 4.41 7.08 4.38
C ASN A 135 4.23 6.04 5.51
N PRO A 136 3.91 4.77 5.19
CA PRO A 136 3.58 3.77 6.19
C PRO A 136 4.76 3.39 7.08
N HIS A 137 6.00 3.51 6.61
CA HIS A 137 7.18 3.24 7.45
C HIS A 137 7.29 4.25 8.58
N LYS A 138 7.01 5.53 8.32
CA LYS A 138 7.02 6.57 9.36
C LYS A 138 5.91 6.34 10.37
N VAL A 139 4.70 6.06 9.89
CA VAL A 139 3.54 5.78 10.75
C VAL A 139 3.80 4.58 11.65
N VAL A 140 4.32 3.47 11.09
CA VAL A 140 4.66 2.29 11.89
C VAL A 140 5.76 2.59 12.91
N TRP A 141 6.75 3.43 12.56
CA TRP A 141 7.77 3.85 13.51
C TRP A 141 7.18 4.58 14.71
N ASP A 142 6.27 5.52 14.45
CA ASP A 142 5.62 6.32 15.49
C ASP A 142 4.68 5.46 16.37
N LEU A 143 4.21 4.32 15.85
CA LEU A 143 3.38 3.35 16.56
C LEU A 143 4.18 2.21 17.22
N LYS A 144 5.52 2.22 17.19
CA LYS A 144 6.37 1.08 17.62
C LYS A 144 6.01 0.52 19.00
N ASP A 145 5.66 1.37 19.96
CA ASP A 145 5.37 0.98 21.35
C ASP A 145 3.99 0.31 21.50
N ARG A 146 3.14 0.39 20.47
CA ARG A 146 1.84 -0.28 20.37
C ARG A 146 1.90 -1.61 19.61
N ILE A 147 3.04 -1.92 18.99
CA ILE A 147 3.23 -3.07 18.11
C ILE A 147 4.05 -4.13 18.83
N GLN A 148 3.73 -5.41 18.64
CA GLN A 148 4.57 -6.49 19.15
C GLN A 148 5.99 -6.39 18.56
N GLU A 149 7.01 -6.40 19.42
CA GLU A 149 8.41 -6.18 19.04
C GLU A 149 8.86 -7.08 17.88
N GLY A 150 8.48 -8.36 17.89
CA GLY A 150 8.82 -9.31 16.82
C GLY A 150 8.28 -8.88 15.44
N ILE A 151 7.05 -8.38 15.37
CA ILE A 151 6.43 -7.93 14.11
C ILE A 151 7.13 -6.65 13.62
N PHE A 152 7.41 -5.71 14.53
CA PHE A 152 8.13 -4.48 14.20
C PHE A 152 9.53 -4.77 13.68
N ARG A 153 10.27 -5.68 14.33
CA ARG A 153 11.61 -6.09 13.93
C ARG A 153 11.63 -6.80 12.58
N GLU A 154 10.61 -7.59 12.27
CA GLU A 154 10.49 -8.23 10.95
C GLU A 154 10.29 -7.18 9.85
N LEU A 155 9.43 -6.17 10.06
CA LEU A 155 9.28 -5.06 9.12
C LEU A 155 10.60 -4.31 8.92
N GLN A 156 11.31 -4.00 10.01
CA GLN A 156 12.60 -3.30 9.93
C GLN A 156 13.64 -4.13 9.18
N THR A 157 13.73 -5.42 9.46
CA THR A 157 14.63 -6.36 8.77
C THR A 157 14.31 -6.40 7.27
N ARG A 158 13.02 -6.46 6.92
CA ARG A 158 12.57 -6.45 5.53
C ARG A 158 12.89 -5.13 4.83
N ALA A 159 12.68 -3.99 5.50
CA ALA A 159 13.00 -2.67 4.98
C ALA A 159 14.50 -2.54 4.66
N ILE A 160 15.38 -2.95 5.59
CA ILE A 160 16.83 -2.98 5.37
C ILE A 160 17.19 -3.88 4.18
N ALA A 161 16.62 -5.09 4.11
CA ALA A 161 16.92 -6.06 3.06
C ALA A 161 16.55 -5.58 1.64
N ILE A 162 15.57 -4.68 1.51
CA ILE A 162 15.18 -4.08 0.23
C ILE A 162 15.83 -2.71 -0.02
N GLY A 163 16.66 -2.23 0.91
CA GLY A 163 17.34 -0.93 0.82
C GLY A 163 16.46 0.29 1.10
N ALA A 164 15.36 0.13 1.83
CA ALA A 164 14.52 1.24 2.26
C ALA A 164 15.18 2.01 3.43
N SER A 165 15.24 3.33 3.33
CA SER A 165 15.92 4.22 4.29
C SER A 165 14.97 5.12 5.08
N ASP A 166 13.67 4.97 4.88
CA ASP A 166 12.59 5.80 5.42
C ASP A 166 11.91 5.21 6.67
N MET A 167 12.35 4.02 7.11
CA MET A 167 11.96 3.38 8.38
C MET A 167 12.65 4.06 9.58
N VAL A 168 12.29 5.32 9.79
CA VAL A 168 12.80 6.25 10.82
C VAL A 168 11.63 7.12 11.31
N PRO A 169 11.72 7.77 12.48
CA PRO A 169 10.61 8.57 13.00
C PRO A 169 10.16 9.67 12.03
N SER A 170 8.90 10.08 12.13
CA SER A 170 8.46 11.33 11.51
C SER A 170 9.23 12.50 12.14
N LYS A 171 9.62 13.49 11.33
CA LYS A 171 10.11 14.75 11.90
C LYS A 171 8.89 15.44 12.53
N PRO A 172 9.00 16.04 13.72
CA PRO A 172 7.95 16.90 14.23
C PRO A 172 7.62 17.94 13.15
N ALA A 173 6.33 18.18 12.91
CA ALA A 173 5.94 19.30 12.07
C ALA A 173 6.53 20.57 12.70
N GLU A 174 7.39 21.29 11.98
CA GLU A 174 7.74 22.64 12.40
C GLU A 174 6.42 23.41 12.46
N GLU A 175 6.06 23.90 13.64
CA GLU A 175 4.86 24.73 13.82
C GLU A 175 4.91 25.83 12.77
N SER A 176 4.04 25.74 11.77
CA SER A 176 3.85 26.80 10.80
C SER A 176 3.40 28.01 11.59
N LYS A 177 4.31 28.95 11.82
CA LYS A 177 3.95 30.26 12.37
C LYS A 177 2.80 30.79 11.51
N PRO A 178 1.65 31.11 12.11
CA PRO A 178 0.56 31.71 11.35
C PRO A 178 1.08 33.00 10.72
N THR A 179 0.99 33.08 9.39
CA THR A 179 1.19 34.32 8.62
C THR A 179 -0.03 35.21 8.80
#